data_AF-A0A3N1TBZ2-F1
#
_entry.id   AF-A0A3N1TBZ2-F1
#
_cell.length_a   1.000
_cell.length_b   1.000
_cell.length_c   1.000
_cell.angle_alpha   90.00
_cell.angle_beta   90.00
_cell.angle_gamma   90.00
#
_symmetry.space_group_name_H-M   'P 1'
#
loop_
_entity.id
_entity.type
_entity.pdbx_description
1 polymer ?
#
loop_
_entity_poly.entity_id
_entity_poly.type
_entity_poly.pdbx_seq_one_letter_code
_entity_poly.pdbx_strand_id
1 'polypeptide(L)'
;MNEQRRQILQMLAEGKVTADEAERLINALERRQPETLPGAAPRPKSRPKYLRLVVNSEDGGGDGPSRVNIQIPLQLLRAGVRIASLLPPQALTKVNAELNRSGVPIDLTELKPQHLEDLIEQLDEVTIDVDDPSGKVQVFCE
;
A
#
# COMPACT_ATOMS: atom_id res chain seq x y z
N MET A 1 5.98 -16.45 -12.06
CA MET A 1 5.20 -17.54 -12.68
C MET A 1 4.71 -18.46 -11.58
N ASN A 2 3.41 -18.75 -11.51
CA ASN A 2 2.84 -19.58 -10.46
C ASN A 2 3.01 -21.07 -10.82
N GLU A 3 3.70 -21.84 -9.97
CA GLU A 3 4.00 -23.26 -10.19
C GLU A 3 2.75 -24.11 -10.43
N GLN A 4 1.63 -23.73 -9.79
CA GLN A 4 0.32 -24.39 -9.94
C GLN A 4 -0.28 -24.20 -11.35
N ARG A 5 -0.04 -23.05 -12.00
CA ARG A 5 -0.47 -22.82 -13.39
C ARG A 5 0.25 -23.75 -14.35
N ARG A 6 1.54 -24.01 -14.13
CA ARG A 6 2.34 -24.92 -14.96
C ARG A 6 1.85 -26.36 -14.86
N GLN A 7 1.44 -26.79 -13.66
CA GLN A 7 0.89 -28.11 -13.44
C GLN A 7 -0.45 -28.33 -14.17
N ILE A 8 -1.34 -27.33 -14.21
CA ILE A 8 -2.60 -27.42 -14.95
C ILE A 8 -2.36 -27.53 -16.46
N LEU A 9 -1.44 -26.75 -17.01
CA LEU A 9 -1.08 -26.83 -18.43
C LEU A 9 -0.45 -28.19 -18.79
N GLN A 10 0.32 -28.78 -17.88
CA GLN A 10 0.83 -30.14 -18.04
C GLN A 10 -0.29 -31.18 -18.05
N MET A 11 -1.29 -31.06 -17.16
CA MET A 11 -2.46 -31.95 -17.16
C MET A 11 -3.29 -31.83 -18.45
N LEU A 12 -3.38 -30.64 -19.04
CA LEU A 12 -4.02 -30.42 -20.34
C LEU A 12 -3.23 -31.12 -21.46
N ALA A 13 -1.90 -30.98 -21.47
CA ALA A 13 -1.03 -31.62 -22.44
C ALA A 13 -1.08 -33.16 -22.34
N GLU A 14 -1.25 -33.68 -21.13
CA GLU A 14 -1.44 -35.12 -20.86
C GLU A 14 -2.88 -35.61 -21.11
N GLY A 15 -3.81 -34.71 -21.47
CA GLY A 15 -5.21 -35.04 -21.72
C GLY A 15 -6.01 -35.44 -20.47
N LYS A 16 -5.49 -35.16 -19.27
CA LYS A 16 -6.16 -35.44 -17.98
C LYS A 16 -7.28 -34.47 -17.66
N VAL A 17 -7.27 -33.31 -18.30
CA VAL A 17 -8.31 -32.29 -18.24
C VAL A 17 -8.57 -31.77 -19.64
N THR A 18 -9.80 -31.37 -19.92
CA THR A 18 -10.19 -30.69 -21.16
C THR A 18 -9.73 -29.22 -21.16
N ALA A 19 -9.74 -28.57 -22.33
CA ALA A 19 -9.41 -27.16 -22.44
C ALA A 19 -10.30 -26.27 -21.54
N ASP A 20 -11.61 -26.55 -21.51
CA ASP A 20 -12.58 -25.86 -20.66
C ASP A 20 -12.29 -26.04 -19.16
N GLU A 21 -11.90 -27.25 -18.75
CA GLU A 21 -11.56 -27.55 -17.35
C GLU A 21 -10.24 -26.88 -16.94
N ALA A 22 -9.23 -26.89 -17.81
CA ALA A 22 -7.98 -26.19 -17.57
C ALA A 22 -8.19 -24.68 -17.41
N GLU A 23 -9.02 -24.07 -18.27
CA GLU A 23 -9.39 -22.65 -18.16
C GLU A 23 -10.09 -22.34 -16.84
N ARG A 24 -11.04 -23.18 -16.41
CA ARG A 24 -11.72 -23.04 -15.11
C ARG A 24 -10.75 -23.16 -13.93
N LEU A 25 -9.81 -24.09 -13.97
CA LEU A 25 -8.82 -24.29 -12.92
C LEU A 25 -7.83 -23.11 -12.83
N ILE A 26 -7.38 -22.59 -13.97
CA ILE A 26 -6.50 -21.42 -14.02
C ILE A 26 -7.23 -20.19 -13.46
N ASN A 27 -8.47 -19.95 -13.90
CA ASN A 27 -9.30 -18.87 -13.37
C ASN A 27 -9.53 -19.00 -11.85
N ALA A 28 -9.72 -20.21 -11.33
CA ALA A 28 -9.89 -20.45 -9.90
C ALA A 28 -8.61 -20.18 -9.08
N LEU A 29 -7.43 -20.41 -9.68
CA LEU A 29 -6.15 -20.03 -9.05
C LEU A 29 -5.94 -18.52 -9.03
N GLU A 30 -6.31 -17.82 -10.10
CA GLU A 30 -6.25 -16.36 -10.16
C GLU A 30 -7.20 -15.72 -9.13
N ARG A 31 -8.39 -16.31 -8.92
CA ARG A 31 -9.34 -15.91 -7.85
C ARG A 31 -8.89 -16.24 -6.42
N ARG A 32 -7.86 -17.10 -6.25
CA ARG A 32 -7.26 -17.40 -4.93
C ARG A 32 -6.16 -16.39 -4.56
N GLN A 33 -5.64 -15.63 -5.51
CA GLN A 33 -5.08 -14.31 -5.23
C GLN A 33 -6.27 -13.44 -4.82
N PRO A 34 -6.23 -12.68 -3.72
CA PRO A 34 -7.43 -12.30 -2.97
C PRO A 34 -8.28 -11.28 -3.72
N GLU A 35 -9.09 -11.73 -4.67
CA GLU A 35 -10.19 -10.98 -5.27
C GLU A 35 -11.45 -11.85 -5.22
N THR A 36 -12.17 -11.64 -4.12
CA THR A 36 -13.62 -11.64 -3.97
C THR A 36 -14.45 -12.55 -4.90
N LEU A 37 -15.11 -13.52 -4.28
CA LEU A 37 -16.17 -14.37 -4.85
C LEU A 37 -17.24 -13.56 -5.63
N PRO A 38 -17.68 -14.02 -6.82
CA PRO A 38 -18.79 -13.40 -7.53
C PRO A 38 -20.11 -13.85 -6.90
N GLY A 39 -20.81 -12.92 -6.25
CA GLY A 39 -22.17 -13.16 -5.71
C GLY A 39 -22.48 -12.48 -4.38
N ALA A 40 -21.48 -11.95 -3.68
CA ALA A 40 -21.71 -10.99 -2.61
C ALA A 40 -21.74 -9.59 -3.24
N ALA A 41 -22.79 -8.81 -2.99
CA ALA A 41 -22.75 -7.36 -3.21
C ALA A 41 -21.42 -6.83 -2.64
N PRO A 42 -20.70 -5.93 -3.35
CA PRO A 42 -19.41 -5.45 -2.86
C PRO A 42 -19.64 -4.92 -1.45
N ARG A 43 -19.09 -5.63 -0.46
CA ARG A 43 -19.01 -5.05 0.88
C ARG A 43 -18.22 -3.77 0.67
N PRO A 44 -18.73 -2.60 1.04
CA PRO A 44 -17.92 -1.39 0.93
C PRO A 44 -16.62 -1.71 1.66
N LYS A 45 -15.48 -1.56 0.96
CA LYS A 45 -14.17 -1.65 1.61
C LYS A 45 -14.28 -0.81 2.88
N SER A 46 -13.95 -1.41 4.03
CA SER A 46 -14.00 -0.67 5.29
C SER A 46 -13.11 0.54 5.11
N ARG A 47 -13.67 1.75 5.19
CA ARG A 47 -12.89 2.99 5.03
C ARG A 47 -11.69 2.91 5.97
N PRO A 48 -10.47 3.21 5.51
CA PRO A 48 -9.32 3.16 6.37
C PRO A 48 -9.53 4.09 7.56
N LYS A 49 -8.98 3.69 8.70
CA LYS A 49 -9.10 4.40 9.98
C LYS A 49 -7.83 5.17 10.30
N TYR A 50 -6.70 4.74 9.77
CA TYR A 50 -5.38 5.27 10.06
C TYR A 50 -4.58 5.55 8.79
N LEU A 51 -3.73 6.57 8.86
CA LEU A 51 -2.60 6.77 7.97
C LEU A 51 -1.35 6.29 8.72
N ARG A 52 -0.58 5.40 8.11
CA ARG A 52 0.65 4.86 8.68
C ARG A 52 1.86 5.33 7.89
N LEU A 53 2.86 5.77 8.64
CA LEU A 53 4.11 6.30 8.14
C LEU A 53 5.27 5.55 8.81
N VAL A 54 6.09 4.89 8.01
CA VAL A 54 7.31 4.22 8.48
C VAL A 54 8.49 4.82 7.75
N VAL A 55 9.49 5.27 8.50
CA VAL A 55 10.75 5.79 7.97
C VAL A 55 11.89 5.11 8.72
N ASN A 56 12.70 4.34 8.01
CA ASN A 56 13.97 3.83 8.49
C ASN A 56 15.06 4.62 7.78
N SER A 57 15.98 5.23 8.52
CA SER A 57 17.10 5.99 7.95
C SER A 57 18.41 5.40 8.43
N GLU A 58 19.32 5.13 7.50
CA GLU A 58 20.68 4.66 7.81
C GLU A 58 21.65 5.83 8.07
N ASP A 59 21.34 7.04 7.56
CA ASP A 59 22.12 8.27 7.72
C ASP A 59 21.94 8.98 9.08
N GLY A 60 22.03 8.22 10.18
CA GLY A 60 22.09 8.81 11.51
C GLY A 60 23.46 9.46 11.72
N GLY A 61 23.53 10.79 11.60
CA GLY A 61 24.71 11.57 11.99
C GLY A 61 25.09 11.29 13.44
N GLY A 62 26.03 10.37 13.66
CA GLY A 62 26.60 10.02 14.96
C GLY A 62 25.77 9.09 15.87
N ASP A 63 24.46 8.97 15.70
CA ASP A 63 23.57 8.34 16.70
C ASP A 63 22.87 7.03 16.21
N GLY A 64 23.32 6.47 15.09
CA GLY A 64 22.82 5.18 14.58
C GLY A 64 21.49 5.27 13.81
N PRO A 65 20.97 4.12 13.33
CA PRO A 65 19.82 4.09 12.45
C PRO A 65 18.56 4.64 13.14
N SER A 66 17.94 5.63 12.53
CA SER A 66 16.71 6.25 13.05
C SER A 66 15.49 5.58 12.46
N ARG A 67 14.67 4.95 13.30
CA ARG A 67 13.37 4.35 12.92
C ARG A 67 12.21 5.16 13.49
N VAL A 68 11.35 5.63 12.59
CA VAL A 68 10.09 6.29 12.90
C VAL A 68 8.96 5.40 12.38
N ASN A 69 7.97 5.11 13.23
CA ASN A 69 6.79 4.34 12.85
C ASN A 69 5.59 4.96 13.55
N ILE A 70 4.78 5.69 12.81
CA ILE A 70 3.68 6.50 13.34
C ILE A 70 2.37 6.06 12.68
N GLN A 71 1.35 5.89 13.50
CA GLN A 71 -0.02 5.60 13.09
C GLN A 71 -0.91 6.77 13.49
N ILE A 72 -1.62 7.35 12.53
CA ILE A 72 -2.36 8.61 12.71
C ILE A 72 -3.83 8.35 12.39
N PRO A 73 -4.75 8.46 13.36
CA PRO A 73 -6.18 8.34 13.09
C PRO A 73 -6.63 9.39 12.07
N LEU A 74 -7.25 8.95 10.98
CA LEU A 74 -7.76 9.84 9.94
C LEU A 74 -8.83 10.80 10.48
N GLN A 75 -9.51 10.43 11.57
CA GLN A 75 -10.44 11.33 12.28
C GLN A 75 -9.75 12.57 12.87
N LEU A 76 -8.49 12.47 13.30
CA LEU A 76 -7.75 13.64 13.78
C LEU A 76 -7.39 14.58 12.64
N LEU A 77 -7.02 14.02 11.48
CA LEU A 77 -6.75 14.80 10.29
C LEU A 77 -8.03 15.50 9.79
N ARG A 78 -9.19 14.82 9.85
CA ARG A 78 -10.50 15.43 9.59
C ARG A 78 -10.82 16.58 10.56
N ALA A 79 -10.42 16.45 11.82
CA ALA A 79 -10.59 17.50 12.83
C ALA A 79 -9.60 18.67 12.68
N GLY A 80 -8.71 18.64 11.68
CA GLY A 80 -7.76 19.73 11.40
C GLY A 80 -6.42 19.62 12.12
N VAL A 81 -6.12 18.49 12.76
CA VAL A 81 -4.78 18.25 13.30
C VAL A 81 -3.77 18.17 12.16
N ARG A 82 -2.71 18.98 12.23
CA ARG A 82 -1.67 19.00 11.19
C ARG A 82 -0.74 17.82 11.37
N ILE A 83 -0.64 16.97 10.35
CA ILE A 83 0.26 15.81 10.38
C ILE A 83 1.73 16.19 10.61
N ALA A 84 2.15 17.36 10.12
CA ALA A 84 3.49 17.90 10.31
C ALA A 84 3.87 18.13 11.78
N SER A 85 2.90 18.31 12.70
CA SER A 85 3.19 18.46 14.13
C SER A 85 3.43 17.12 14.84
N LEU A 86 3.13 16.00 14.17
CA LEU A 86 3.25 14.65 14.73
C LEU A 86 4.54 13.95 14.26
N LEU A 87 5.25 14.53 13.29
CA LEU A 87 6.42 13.96 12.63
C LEU A 87 7.68 14.77 12.95
N PRO A 88 8.82 14.11 13.25
CA PRO A 88 10.11 14.78 13.27
C PRO A 88 10.41 15.46 11.91
N PRO A 89 11.01 16.67 11.88
CA PRO A 89 11.25 17.40 10.62
C PRO A 89 11.98 16.58 9.56
N GLN A 90 13.00 15.82 9.95
CA GLN A 90 13.77 14.96 9.06
C GLN A 90 12.93 13.84 8.43
N ALA A 91 11.97 13.28 9.19
CA ALA A 91 11.08 12.25 8.68
C ALA A 91 10.07 12.87 7.69
N LEU A 92 9.55 14.06 8.01
CA LEU A 92 8.61 14.78 7.15
C LEU A 92 9.24 15.13 5.79
N THR A 93 10.48 15.63 5.78
CA THR A 93 11.21 15.91 4.54
C THR A 93 11.41 14.66 3.69
N LYS A 94 11.82 13.54 4.31
CA LYS A 94 12.03 12.27 3.59
C LYS A 94 10.72 11.75 3.00
N VAL A 95 9.64 11.70 3.78
CA VAL A 95 8.33 11.24 3.30
C VAL A 95 7.83 12.10 2.14
N ASN A 96 7.86 13.42 2.26
CA ASN A 96 7.44 14.32 1.18
C ASN A 96 8.28 14.15 -0.10
N ALA A 97 9.59 13.92 0.01
CA ALA A 97 10.43 13.65 -1.15
C ALA A 97 10.02 12.35 -1.86
N GLU A 98 9.72 11.30 -1.10
CA GLU A 98 9.28 10.01 -1.66
C GLU A 98 7.88 10.03 -2.26
N LEU A 99 6.93 10.73 -1.62
CA LEU A 99 5.60 10.96 -2.18
C LEU A 99 5.69 11.62 -3.56
N ASN A 100 6.47 12.70 -3.67
CA ASN A 100 6.67 13.41 -4.93
C ASN A 100 7.35 12.54 -5.99
N ARG A 101 8.39 11.77 -5.62
CA ARG A 101 9.08 10.85 -6.54
C ARG A 101 8.15 9.74 -7.05
N SER A 102 7.24 9.29 -6.21
CA SER A 102 6.23 8.27 -6.54
C SER A 102 5.04 8.83 -7.33
N GLY A 103 5.07 10.12 -7.69
CA GLY A 103 4.00 10.77 -8.47
C GLY A 103 2.75 11.10 -7.64
N VAL A 104 2.85 11.11 -6.31
CA VAL A 104 1.77 11.52 -5.41
C VAL A 104 1.98 13.00 -5.05
N PRO A 105 1.20 13.93 -5.65
CA PRO A 105 1.42 15.38 -5.51
C PRO A 105 0.86 15.90 -4.18
N ILE A 106 1.25 15.26 -3.08
CA ILE A 106 0.75 15.55 -1.74
C ILE A 106 1.91 16.03 -0.89
N ASP A 107 1.76 17.24 -0.38
CA ASP A 107 2.62 17.77 0.65
C ASP A 107 1.96 17.59 2.02
N LEU A 108 2.55 16.75 2.86
CA LEU A 108 2.07 16.50 4.21
C LEU A 108 2.11 17.76 5.09
N THR A 109 2.94 18.76 4.79
CA THR A 109 2.98 20.03 5.54
C THR A 109 1.75 20.90 5.28
N GLU A 110 1.19 20.79 4.08
CA GLU A 110 0.04 21.53 3.58
C GLU A 110 -1.23 20.66 3.48
N LEU A 111 -1.21 19.46 4.05
CA LEU A 111 -2.35 18.56 4.07
C LEU A 111 -3.51 19.17 4.87
N LYS A 112 -4.59 19.49 4.16
CA LYS A 112 -5.83 20.05 4.72
C LYS A 112 -6.92 18.98 4.80
N PRO A 113 -7.90 19.13 5.71
CA PRO A 113 -9.03 18.19 5.82
C PRO A 113 -9.76 17.96 4.48
N GLN A 114 -9.87 19.02 3.66
CA GLN A 114 -10.54 18.97 2.36
C GLN A 114 -9.81 18.10 1.31
N HIS A 115 -8.51 17.86 1.46
CA HIS A 115 -7.71 17.01 0.56
C HIS A 115 -7.57 15.57 1.09
N LEU A 116 -8.13 15.28 2.27
CA LEU A 116 -7.91 14.01 2.96
C LEU A 116 -8.61 12.85 2.26
N GLU A 117 -9.80 13.08 1.70
CA GLU A 117 -10.54 12.02 1.02
C GLU A 117 -9.83 11.58 -0.27
N ASP A 118 -9.28 12.53 -1.04
CA ASP A 118 -8.46 12.23 -2.23
C ASP A 118 -7.19 11.44 -1.86
N LEU A 119 -6.52 11.83 -0.76
CA LEU A 119 -5.37 11.08 -0.22
C LEU A 119 -5.75 9.65 0.14
N ILE A 120 -6.89 9.47 0.82
CA ILE A 120 -7.38 8.15 1.23
C ILE A 120 -7.67 7.29 0.00
N GLU A 121 -8.32 7.86 -1.03
CA GLU A 121 -8.63 7.13 -2.26
C GLU A 121 -7.36 6.70 -3.00
N GLN A 122 -6.36 7.58 -3.10
CA GLN A 122 -5.08 7.25 -3.73
C GLN A 122 -4.28 6.19 -2.96
N LEU A 123 -4.28 6.23 -1.63
CA LEU A 123 -3.54 5.30 -0.77
C LEU A 123 -4.30 3.99 -0.46
N ASP A 124 -5.60 3.89 -0.78
CA ASP A 124 -6.35 2.62 -0.69
C ASP A 124 -5.88 1.60 -1.73
N GLU A 125 -5.33 2.08 -2.85
CA GLU A 125 -4.81 1.24 -3.94
C GLU A 125 -3.28 1.14 -3.97
N VAL A 126 -2.59 2.13 -3.42
CA VAL A 126 -1.14 2.27 -3.52
C VAL A 126 -0.49 2.32 -2.14
N THR A 127 0.33 1.31 -1.85
CA THR A 127 1.35 1.41 -0.79
C THR A 127 2.62 1.95 -1.42
N ILE A 128 3.09 3.09 -0.92
CA ILE A 128 4.39 3.62 -1.32
C ILE A 128 5.41 2.95 -0.43
N ASP A 129 6.24 2.08 -1.00
CA ASP A 129 7.37 1.44 -0.33
C ASP A 129 8.63 1.73 -1.15
N VAL A 130 9.45 2.65 -0.63
CA VAL A 130 10.72 3.01 -1.25
C VAL A 130 11.85 2.48 -0.39
N ASP A 131 12.71 1.68 -1.00
CA ASP A 131 13.94 1.15 -0.41
C ASP A 131 15.13 1.68 -1.21
N ASP A 132 15.90 2.59 -0.63
CA ASP A 132 17.05 3.25 -1.24
C ASP A 132 18.25 3.19 -0.25
N PRO A 133 19.52 3.34 -0.68
CA PRO A 133 20.66 3.27 0.24
C PRO A 133 20.63 4.28 1.39
N SER A 134 19.82 5.33 1.29
CA SER A 134 19.62 6.33 2.35
C SER A 134 18.54 5.95 3.39
N GLY A 135 17.80 4.87 3.13
CA GLY A 135 16.77 4.34 4.02
C GLY A 135 15.50 3.84 3.33
N LYS A 136 14.55 3.37 4.14
CA LYS A 136 13.26 2.82 3.71
C LYS A 136 12.10 3.70 4.15
N VAL A 137 11.20 4.06 3.25
CA VAL A 137 9.99 4.86 3.55
C VAL A 137 8.75 4.10 3.11
N GLN A 138 7.77 3.97 4.02
CA GLN A 138 6.48 3.36 3.75
C GLN A 138 5.33 4.29 4.13
N VAL A 139 4.37 4.47 3.22
CA VAL A 139 3.15 5.27 3.43
C VAL A 139 1.93 4.49 2.94
N PHE A 140 0.95 4.29 3.82
CA PHE A 140 -0.29 3.57 3.47
C PHE A 140 -1.44 3.89 4.43
N CYS A 141 -2.66 3.59 4.00
CA CYS A 141 -3.87 3.66 4.81
C CYS A 141 -4.30 2.26 5.31
N GLU A 142 -4.78 2.16 6.55
CA GLU A 142 -5.28 0.90 7.18
C GLU A 142 -6.55 1.12 8.03
#